data_AF-A0A954MDR1-F1
#
_entry.id   AF-A0A954MDR1-F1
#
_cell.length_a   1.000
_cell.length_b   1.000
_cell.length_c   1.000
_cell.angle_alpha   90.00
_cell.angle_beta   90.00
_cell.angle_gamma   90.00
#
_symmetry.space_group_name_H-M   'P 1'
#
loop_
_entity.id
_entity.type
_entity.pdbx_description
1 polymer ?
#
loop_
_entity_poly.entity_id
_entity_poly.type
_entity_poly.pdbx_seq_one_letter_code
_entity_poly.pdbx_strand_id
1 'polypeptide(L)' 'HPVKNADGKDSPATAQAALSRIGREWLRAAGCEISDQATVEISPVVALDADELRQAISAGHVDVSTFTGQSRQSG' A
#
# COMPACT_ATOMS: atom_id res chain seq x y z
N HIS A 1 -38.23 -1.90 5.76
CA HIS A 1 -36.96 -1.69 6.49
C HIS A 1 -35.84 -2.28 5.67
N PRO A 2 -34.74 -1.56 5.42
CA PRO A 2 -33.46 -2.28 5.43
C PRO A 2 -32.27 -1.42 5.87
N VAL A 3 -31.37 -1.97 6.67
CA VAL A 3 -29.89 -1.84 6.52
C VAL A 3 -29.24 -2.86 7.45
N LYS A 4 -28.92 -4.05 6.97
CA LYS A 4 -28.07 -5.00 7.71
C LYS A 4 -27.20 -5.79 6.75
N ASN A 5 -26.46 -5.07 5.90
CA ASN A 5 -25.27 -5.64 5.28
C ASN A 5 -24.08 -5.25 6.18
N ALA A 6 -24.04 -5.80 7.39
CA ALA A 6 -22.88 -5.67 8.28
C ALA A 6 -21.78 -6.69 7.92
N ASP A 7 -22.14 -7.74 7.18
CA ASP A 7 -21.24 -8.81 6.74
C ASP A 7 -21.38 -8.98 5.22
N GLY A 8 -21.02 -7.94 4.48
CA GLY A 8 -21.01 -7.93 3.02
C GLY A 8 -19.58 -8.02 2.50
N LYS A 9 -19.42 -8.59 1.32
CA LYS A 9 -18.19 -8.73 0.50
C LYS A 9 -17.28 -7.47 0.41
N ASP A 10 -17.77 -6.32 0.88
CA ASP A 10 -17.15 -5.00 0.92
C ASP A 10 -16.81 -4.55 2.36
N SER A 11 -16.38 -5.47 3.22
CA SER A 11 -15.88 -5.11 4.55
C SER A 11 -14.62 -4.22 4.45
N PRO A 12 -14.35 -3.35 5.45
CA PRO A 12 -13.14 -2.52 5.49
C PRO A 12 -11.84 -3.34 5.35
N ALA A 13 -11.85 -4.59 5.79
CA ALA A 13 -10.73 -5.53 5.59
C ALA A 13 -10.47 -5.86 4.10
N THR A 14 -11.51 -6.02 3.29
CA THR A 14 -11.38 -6.26 1.84
C THR A 14 -10.83 -5.03 1.13
N ALA A 15 -11.30 -3.84 1.53
CA ALA A 15 -10.81 -2.57 0.99
C ALA A 15 -9.32 -2.36 1.32
N GLN A 16 -8.90 -2.61 2.57
CA GLN A 16 -7.50 -2.53 2.97
C GLN A 16 -6.62 -3.50 2.17
N ALA A 17 -7.06 -4.74 1.98
CA ALA A 17 -6.33 -5.75 1.22
C ALA A 17 -6.17 -5.35 -0.25
N ALA A 18 -7.21 -4.77 -0.86
CA ALA A 18 -7.18 -4.27 -2.23
C ALA A 18 -6.21 -3.08 -2.38
N LEU A 19 -6.27 -2.09 -1.48
CA LEU A 19 -5.36 -0.94 -1.49
C LEU A 19 -3.90 -1.37 -1.27
N SER A 20 -3.66 -2.29 -0.35
CA SER A 20 -2.35 -2.87 -0.10
C SER A 20 -1.79 -3.60 -1.32
N ARG A 21 -2.65 -4.33 -2.06
CA ARG A 21 -2.27 -4.95 -3.33
C ARG A 21 -1.89 -3.89 -4.38
N ILE A 22 -2.70 -2.86 -4.57
CA ILE A 22 -2.41 -1.77 -5.51
C ILE A 22 -1.08 -1.09 -5.16
N GLY A 23 -0.85 -0.81 -3.87
CA GLY A 23 0.40 -0.22 -3.41
C GLY A 23 1.63 -1.12 -3.69
N ARG A 24 1.51 -2.44 -3.52
CA ARG A 24 2.58 -3.38 -3.93
C ARG A 24 2.86 -3.30 -5.43
N GLU A 25 1.82 -3.24 -6.26
CA GLU A 25 1.95 -3.13 -7.71
C GLU A 25 2.68 -1.82 -8.10
N TRP A 26 2.38 -0.70 -7.44
CA TRP A 26 3.05 0.58 -7.66
C TRP A 26 4.53 0.56 -7.27
N LEU A 27 4.85 0.01 -6.09
CA LEU A 27 6.24 -0.14 -5.65
C LEU A 27 7.05 -1.04 -6.59
N ARG A 28 6.45 -2.14 -7.07
CA ARG A 28 7.07 -3.00 -8.09
C ARG A 28 7.30 -2.26 -9.41
N ALA A 29 6.35 -1.43 -9.84
CA ALA A 29 6.50 -0.59 -11.03
C ALA A 29 7.59 0.49 -10.86
N ALA A 30 7.84 0.95 -9.64
CA ALA A 30 8.96 1.82 -9.30
C ALA A 30 10.31 1.09 -9.24
N GLY A 31 10.34 -0.23 -9.44
CA GLY A 31 11.55 -1.06 -9.41
C GLY A 31 11.88 -1.63 -8.03
N CYS A 32 10.99 -1.51 -7.04
CA CYS A 32 11.19 -2.07 -5.71
C CYS A 32 10.79 -3.55 -5.64
N GLU A 33 11.61 -4.36 -4.99
CA GLU A 33 11.28 -5.76 -4.69
C GLU A 33 10.45 -5.83 -3.39
N ILE A 34 9.16 -6.13 -3.52
CA ILE A 34 8.22 -6.23 -2.40
C ILE A 34 7.63 -7.63 -2.31
N SER A 35 7.65 -8.21 -1.11
CA SER A 35 6.99 -9.49 -0.81
C SER A 35 5.48 -9.41 -1.05
N ASP A 36 4.89 -10.46 -1.61
CA ASP A 36 3.43 -10.58 -1.77
C ASP A 36 2.69 -10.61 -0.43
N GLN A 37 3.39 -10.92 0.67
CA GLN A 37 2.86 -10.91 2.03
C GLN A 37 3.04 -9.57 2.73
N ALA A 38 3.75 -8.61 2.12
CA ALA A 38 3.96 -7.30 2.72
C ALA A 38 2.66 -6.50 2.73
N THR A 39 2.27 -6.03 3.91
CA THR A 39 1.23 -5.00 4.04
C THR A 39 1.82 -3.68 3.60
N VAL A 40 1.27 -3.12 2.52
CA VAL A 40 1.64 -1.81 1.99
C VAL A 40 0.52 -0.82 2.28
N GLU A 41 0.90 0.36 2.75
CA GLU A 41 0.01 1.51 2.86
C GLU A 41 0.69 2.73 2.26
N ILE A 42 0.02 3.38 1.31
CA ILE A 42 0.51 4.60 0.65
C ILE A 42 -0.50 5.69 0.92
N SER A 43 -0.05 6.75 1.61
CA SER A 43 -0.89 7.91 1.87
C SER A 43 -1.09 8.71 0.58
N PRO A 44 -2.31 9.22 0.29
CA PRO A 44 -2.56 10.11 -0.84
C PRO A 44 -1.81 11.44 -0.75
N VAL A 45 -1.27 11.79 0.42
CA VAL A 45 -0.36 12.94 0.59
C VAL A 45 1.01 12.68 -0.04
N VAL A 46 1.40 11.40 -0.16
CA VAL A 46 2.67 10.99 -0.78
C VAL A 46 2.50 10.82 -2.28
N ALA A 47 1.48 10.08 -2.71
CA ALA A 47 1.21 9.81 -4.12
C ALA A 47 -0.25 9.41 -4.33
N LEU A 48 -0.84 9.91 -5.41
CA LEU A 48 -2.18 9.55 -5.88
C LEU A 48 -2.14 8.43 -6.93
N ASP A 49 -0.98 8.17 -7.53
CA ASP A 49 -0.74 7.12 -8.51
C ASP A 49 0.70 6.56 -8.49
N ALA A 50 0.93 5.53 -9.32
CA ALA A 50 2.21 4.83 -9.40
C ALA A 50 3.37 5.70 -9.91
N ASP A 51 3.09 6.66 -10.81
CA ASP A 51 4.11 7.53 -11.38
C ASP A 51 4.56 8.56 -10.35
N GLU A 52 3.62 9.19 -9.63
CA GLU A 52 3.93 10.09 -8.51
C GLU A 52 4.77 9.38 -7.44
N LEU A 53 4.41 8.15 -7.07
CA LEU A 53 5.18 7.35 -6.12
C LEU A 53 6.60 7.09 -6.62
N ARG A 54 6.73 6.66 -7.88
CA ARG A 54 8.03 6.41 -8.51
C ARG A 54 8.89 7.66 -8.52
N GLN A 55 8.31 8.83 -8.85
CA GLN A 55 9.01 10.10 -8.83
C GLN A 55 9.47 10.46 -7.41
N ALA A 56 8.62 10.30 -6.41
CA ALA A 56 8.95 10.58 -5.01
C ALA A 56 10.10 9.70 -4.49
N ILE A 57 10.10 8.41 -4.83
CA ILE A 57 11.19 7.48 -4.50
C ILE A 57 12.48 7.86 -5.24
N SER A 58 12.39 8.10 -6.55
CA SER A 58 13.56 8.45 -7.38
C SER A 58 14.19 9.79 -7.00
N ALA A 59 13.39 10.74 -6.49
CA ALA A 59 13.85 12.01 -5.97
C ALA A 59 14.42 11.90 -4.54
N GLY A 60 14.25 10.75 -3.87
CA GLY A 60 14.67 10.53 -2.49
C GLY A 60 13.81 11.26 -1.45
N HIS A 61 12.59 11.68 -1.80
CA HIS A 61 11.66 12.30 -0.85
C HIS A 61 11.08 11.31 0.15
N VAL A 62 10.97 10.04 -0.26
CA VAL A 62 10.41 8.95 0.54
C VAL A 62 11.21 7.67 0.31
N ASP A 63 11.33 6.86 1.34
CA ASP A 63 11.94 5.53 1.25
C ASP A 63 10.89 4.43 1.25
N VAL A 64 11.17 3.33 0.55
CA VAL A 64 10.27 2.17 0.43
C VAL A 64 9.88 1.57 1.78
N SER A 65 10.77 1.60 2.77
CA SER A 65 10.51 1.11 4.13
C SER A 65 9.44 1.92 4.88
N THR A 66 9.09 3.11 4.39
CA THR A 66 8.00 3.94 4.93
C THR A 66 6.63 3.32 4.65
N PHE A 67 6.49 2.58 3.54
CA PHE A 67 5.22 2.02 3.09
C PHE A 67 5.01 0.57 3.50
N THR A 68 6.11 -0.17 3.59
CA THR A 68 6.08 -1.55 4.08
C THR A 68 6.21 -1.53 5.58
N GLY A 69 5.28 -2.14 6.30
CA GLY A 69 5.43 -2.41 7.73
C GLY A 69 6.54 -3.43 8.00
N GLN A 70 7.80 -3.10 7.69
CA GLN A 70 8.94 -3.86 8.14
C GLN A 70 9.02 -3.66 9.64
N SER A 71 8.52 -4.66 10.38
CA SER A 71 8.93 -4.90 11.76
C SER A 71 10.43 -4.69 11.81
N ARG A 72 10.85 -3.65 12.52
CA ARG A 72 12.25 -3.35 12.77
C ARG A 72 12.90 -4.64 13.24
N GLN A 73 13.76 -5.17 12.38
CA GLN A 73 14.81 -6.15 12.62
C GLN A 73 14.92 -6.58 14.09
N SER A 74 14.49 -7.81 14.41
CA SER A 74 14.94 -8.48 15.63
C SER A 74 16.26 -9.17 15.28
N GLY A 75 17.36 -8.58 15.75
CA GLY A 75 18.63 -9.28 15.93
C GLY A 75 18.63 -10.14 17.18
#